data_AF-A0A929JNA4-F1
#
_entry.id   AF-A0A929JNA4-F1
#
_cell.length_a   1.000
_cell.length_b   1.000
_cell.length_c   1.000
_cell.angle_alpha   90.00
_cell.angle_beta   90.00
_cell.angle_gamma   90.00
#
_symmetry.space_group_name_H-M   'P 1'
#
loop_
_entity.id
_entity.type
_entity.pdbx_description
1 polymer ?
#
loop_
_entity_poly.entity_id
_entity_poly.type
_entity_poly.pdbx_seq_one_letter_code
_entity_poly.pdbx_strand_id
1 'polypeptide(L)' 'MEYTCKDYRSEMKLLGLTRRLEEENLTKEERAQITQEIKELEKAMKID' A
#
# COMPACT_ATOMS: atom_id res chain seq x y z
N MET A 1 -10.13 15.56 -14.51
CA MET A 1 -10.29 14.58 -13.42
C MET A 1 -9.46 15.14 -12.27
N GLU A 2 -10.11 15.64 -11.23
CA GLU A 2 -9.38 16.29 -10.13
C GLU A 2 -8.72 15.22 -9.27
N TYR A 3 -7.40 15.09 -9.40
CA TYR A 3 -6.60 14.30 -8.50
C TYR A 3 -6.72 14.92 -7.10
N THR A 4 -7.38 14.21 -6.18
CA THR A 4 -7.69 14.78 -4.88
C THR A 4 -6.57 14.52 -3.89
N CYS A 5 -6.51 15.33 -2.83
CA CYS A 5 -5.62 15.06 -1.69
C CYS A 5 -5.85 13.67 -1.05
N LYS A 6 -7.02 13.05 -1.27
CA LYS A 6 -7.29 11.68 -0.80
C LYS A 6 -6.58 10.66 -1.67
N ASP A 7 -6.58 10.86 -2.99
CA ASP A 7 -5.87 9.99 -3.93
C ASP A 7 -4.36 10.05 -3.67
N TYR A 8 -3.81 11.26 -3.51
CA TYR A 8 -2.41 11.46 -3.14
C TYR A 8 -2.02 10.79 -1.82
N ARG A 9 -2.86 10.87 -0.80
CA ARG A 9 -2.59 10.23 0.49
C ARG A 9 -2.61 8.71 0.39
N SER A 10 -3.56 8.16 -0.36
CA SER A 10 -3.66 6.72 -0.57
C SER A 10 -2.48 6.21 -1.39
N GLU A 11 -2.05 6.92 -2.43
CA GLU A 11 -0.83 6.59 -3.19
C GLU A 11 0.44 6.68 -2.35
N MET A 12 0.59 7.73 -1.53
CA MET A 12 1.71 7.84 -0.57
C MET A 12 1.72 6.68 0.42
N LYS A 13 0.53 6.27 0.90
CA LYS A 13 0.41 5.13 1.81
C LYS A 13 0.77 3.82 1.11
N LEU A 14 0.30 3.62 -0.12
CA LEU A 14 0.64 2.46 -0.96
C LEU A 14 2.17 2.39 -1.17
N LEU A 15 2.79 3.50 -1.58
CA LEU A 15 4.24 3.58 -1.78
C LEU A 15 5.02 3.26 -0.50
N GLY A 16 4.56 3.75 0.65
CA GLY A 16 5.18 3.43 1.94
C GLY A 16 5.10 1.95 2.30
N LEU A 17 3.94 1.33 2.07
CA LEU A 17 3.74 -0.11 2.32
C LEU A 17 4.58 -0.96 1.36
N THR A 18 4.63 -0.60 0.08
CA THR A 18 5.47 -1.30 -0.92
C THR A 18 6.94 -1.21 -0.56
N ARG A 19 7.44 -0.03 -0.17
CA ARG A 19 8.82 0.12 0.29
C ARG A 19 9.12 -0.73 1.52
N ARG A 20 8.20 -0.78 2.49
CA ARG A 20 8.36 -1.68 3.65
C ARG A 20 8.41 -3.14 3.20
N LEU A 21 7.58 -3.54 2.23
CA LEU A 21 7.57 -4.90 1.67
C LEU A 21 8.92 -5.30 1.03
N GLU A 22 9.67 -4.33 0.52
CA GLU A 22 11.02 -4.51 -0.05
C GLU A 22 12.12 -4.60 1.02
N GLU A 23 11.83 -4.32 2.29
CA GLU A 23 12.82 -4.47 3.37
C GLU A 23 13.14 -5.95 3.64
N GLU A 24 14.43 -6.30 3.56
CA GLU A 24 14.92 -7.68 3.74
C GLU A 24 14.76 -8.22 5.18
N ASN A 25 14.47 -7.36 6.15
CA ASN A 25 14.27 -7.73 7.55
C ASN A 25 12.81 -8.07 7.92
N LEU A 26 11.90 -8.11 6.95
CA LEU A 26 10.51 -8.47 7.25
C LEU A 26 10.37 -9.95 7.58
N THR A 27 9.69 -10.23 8.68
CA THR A 27 9.21 -11.58 8.97
C THR A 27 8.13 -11.99 7.98
N LYS A 28 7.91 -13.30 7.81
CA LYS A 28 6.84 -13.82 6.94
C LYS A 28 5.45 -13.29 7.34
N GLU A 29 5.23 -13.08 8.63
CA GLU A 29 3.99 -12.55 9.18
C GLU A 29 3.81 -11.07 8.84
N GLU A 30 4.84 -10.24 9.03
CA GLU A 30 4.78 -8.82 8.66
C GLU A 30 4.64 -8.64 7.16
N ARG A 31 5.34 -9.44 6.36
CA ARG A 31 5.19 -9.43 4.91
C ARG A 31 3.76 -9.77 4.49
N ALA A 32 3.14 -10.76 5.12
CA ALA A 32 1.75 -11.12 4.86
C ALA A 32 0.77 -10.00 5.25
N GLN A 33 0.98 -9.37 6.41
CA GLN A 33 0.17 -8.24 6.87
C GLN A 33 0.27 -7.03 5.92
N ILE A 34 1.49 -6.65 5.54
CA ILE A 34 1.74 -5.54 4.61
C ILE A 34 1.13 -5.84 3.24
N THR A 35 1.29 -7.07 2.73
CA THR A 35 0.68 -7.49 1.45
C THR A 35 -0.85 -7.39 1.50
N GLN A 36 -1.45 -7.78 2.62
CA GLN A 36 -2.90 -7.72 2.79
C GLN A 36 -3.39 -6.27 2.88
N GLU A 37 -2.70 -5.40 3.62
CA GLU A 37 -3.01 -3.97 3.68
C GLU A 37 -2.90 -3.30 2.29
N ILE A 38 -1.87 -3.61 1.51
CA ILE A 38 -1.70 -3.13 0.13
C ILE A 38 -2.92 -3.50 -0.71
N LYS A 39 -3.31 -4.78 -0.67
CA LYS A 39 -4.42 -5.30 -1.48
C LYS A 39 -5.77 -4.68 -1.11
N GLU A 40 -6.01 -4.42 0.18
CA GLU A 40 -7.20 -3.70 0.61
C GLU A 40 -7.18 -2.23 0.18
N LEU A 41 -6.02 -1.60 0.21
CA LEU A 41 -5.84 -0.20 -0.20
C LEU A 41 -6.05 -0.04 -1.72
N GLU A 42 -5.46 -0.92 -2.54
CA GLU A 42 -5.62 -0.93 -4.00
C GLU A 42 -7.10 -1.11 -4.39
N LYS A 43 -7.77 -2.06 -3.74
CA LYS A 43 -9.22 -2.28 -3.93
C LYS A 43 -10.06 -1.07 -3.55
N ALA A 44 -9.70 -0.38 -2.47
CA ALA A 44 -10.39 0.85 -2.05
C ALA A 44 -10.15 2.01 -3.02
N MET A 45 -8.97 2.07 -3.64
CA MET A 45 -8.61 3.04 -4.67
C MET A 45 -9.18 2.69 -6.05
N LYS A 46 -9.71 1.48 -6.24
CA LYS A 46 -10.12 0.91 -7.54
C LYS A 46 -8.97 0.92 -8.56
N ILE A 47 -7.75 0.76 -8.07
CA ILE A 47 -6.57 0.56 -8.90
C ILE A 47 -6.36 -0.95 -8.95
N ASP A 48 -6.45 -1.52 -10.14
CA ASP A 48 -6.20 -2.95 -10.44
C ASP A 48 -5.23 -3.02 -11.63
#